data_AF-A0A970DNR0-F1
#
_entry.id   AF-A0A970DNR0-F1
#
_cell.length_a   1.000
_cell.length_b   1.000
_cell.length_c   1.000
_cell.angle_alpha   90.00
_cell.angle_beta   90.00
_cell.angle_gamma   90.00
#
_symmetry.space_group_name_H-M   'P 1'
#
loop_
_entity.id
_entity.type
_entity.pdbx_description
1 polymer ?
#
loop_
_entity_poly.entity_id
_entity_poly.type
_entity_poly.pdbx_seq_one_letter_code
_entity_poly.pdbx_strand_id
1 'polypeptide(L)'
;EVYSLLKNIYSSIILREILGTDEEGKVRLLSQAMINRYDDFKKDLAILKRLIKEHFKGKYNYIFREVDDKTPNYYNYMNRPGKTSQIDFYNFLKKVLNQKREELADNDDYKYCIKRIEDNNFLLRQRIKVNAAIPYQIHKQELIAILENQAPYYETIRKNKDKIISLLEFRIPYYVGPLNYDRNNNKYAWVVRKKNGEKIYPWNFEEVVDVKASAEEFIRRMTNKCTYLPKEDVLPKYSLILMEFNVLDELNKITINGDKLSYELKLEIIEECFKKYKIVRESHLVKVLRKYYKYYNSEKLDIRGYRKEKQFAGSLTSYIDFTNIFGEVNDSNFEMIETIIKWITIFQDKKILKEKIKENYPEITDAQLKKILALNYSGWGRLSRKLIYGITTPDQSGLESTILHIMRKTNQNFMQVINSNKYCFAKKIEKIQKESIQKKEKVTLADVQDIPGSPAIKKAIWQAIKIVNEIIKIMKCDPQNIYIENTRSSGKKERTRSRVTWLKECYKKLKVETDIYNQEVARELNEHLETIDNEKLFLYFIQNGKCMYSGETL
;
A
#
# COMPACT_ATOMS: atom_id res chain seq x y z
N GLU A 1 -3.67 -11.33 -24.17
CA GLU A 1 -2.53 -11.99 -24.84
C GLU A 1 -1.27 -11.12 -24.89
N VAL A 2 -1.33 -9.90 -25.46
CA VAL A 2 -0.18 -8.96 -25.54
C VAL A 2 0.52 -8.74 -24.18
N TYR A 3 -0.23 -8.51 -23.09
CA TYR A 3 0.36 -8.37 -21.75
C TYR A 3 1.12 -9.62 -21.28
N SER A 4 0.61 -10.82 -21.58
CA SER A 4 1.27 -12.07 -21.23
C SER A 4 2.56 -12.25 -22.04
N LEU A 5 2.54 -11.87 -23.32
CA LEU A 5 3.71 -11.89 -24.20
C LEU A 5 4.79 -10.92 -23.67
N LEU A 6 4.42 -9.68 -23.35
CA LEU A 6 5.34 -8.68 -22.80
C LEU A 6 5.94 -9.11 -21.46
N LYS A 7 5.14 -9.75 -20.59
CA LYS A 7 5.63 -10.31 -19.34
C LYS A 7 6.67 -11.42 -19.59
N ASN A 8 6.42 -12.30 -20.55
CA ASN A 8 7.37 -13.37 -20.91
C ASN A 8 8.67 -12.81 -21.47
N ILE A 9 8.60 -11.79 -22.34
CA ILE A 9 9.79 -11.09 -22.88
C ILE A 9 10.59 -10.45 -21.74
N TYR A 10 9.92 -9.70 -20.85
CA TYR A 10 10.56 -9.06 -19.70
C TYR A 10 11.23 -10.09 -18.77
N SER A 11 10.55 -11.18 -18.43
CA SER A 11 11.13 -12.26 -17.63
C SER A 11 12.32 -12.92 -18.33
N SER A 12 12.28 -13.09 -19.65
CA SER A 12 13.41 -13.61 -20.42
C SER A 12 14.62 -12.67 -20.40
N ILE A 13 14.42 -11.35 -20.45
CA ILE A 13 15.50 -10.36 -20.41
C ILE A 13 16.18 -10.37 -19.03
N ILE A 14 15.41 -10.32 -17.95
CA ILE A 14 15.97 -10.38 -16.58
C ILE A 14 16.78 -11.66 -16.36
N LEU A 15 16.25 -12.80 -16.78
CA LEU A 15 16.95 -14.07 -16.63
C LEU A 15 18.23 -14.10 -17.47
N ARG A 16 18.24 -13.51 -18.66
CA ARG A 16 19.46 -13.37 -19.49
C ARG A 16 20.52 -12.48 -18.82
N GLU A 17 20.14 -11.37 -18.21
CA GLU A 17 21.09 -10.50 -17.50
C GLU A 17 21.76 -11.23 -16.31
N ILE A 18 21.00 -12.07 -15.61
CA ILE A 18 21.49 -12.77 -14.43
C ILE A 18 22.30 -14.03 -14.78
N LEU A 19 21.79 -14.83 -15.71
CA LEU A 19 22.30 -16.17 -16.04
C LEU A 19 23.28 -16.14 -17.23
N GLY A 20 23.22 -15.11 -18.06
CA GLY A 20 23.92 -15.07 -19.34
C GLY A 20 23.40 -16.10 -20.34
N THR A 21 24.01 -16.13 -21.52
CA THR A 21 23.71 -17.09 -22.58
C THR A 21 24.92 -17.95 -22.90
N ASP A 22 24.70 -19.22 -23.26
CA ASP A 22 25.73 -20.05 -23.87
C ASP A 22 26.07 -19.60 -25.31
N GLU A 23 26.99 -20.31 -25.95
CA GLU A 23 27.47 -20.02 -27.31
C GLU A 23 26.38 -20.17 -28.38
N GLU A 24 25.29 -20.89 -28.07
CA GLU A 24 24.11 -21.06 -28.92
C GLU A 24 23.00 -20.02 -28.62
N GLY A 25 23.25 -19.08 -27.70
CA GLY A 25 22.29 -18.05 -27.31
C GLY A 25 21.19 -18.53 -26.35
N LYS A 26 21.28 -19.75 -25.81
CA LYS A 26 20.33 -20.26 -24.80
C LYS A 26 20.73 -19.79 -23.41
N VAL A 27 19.73 -19.56 -22.57
CA VAL A 27 19.93 -19.11 -21.17
C VAL A 27 20.62 -20.22 -20.39
N ARG A 28 21.74 -19.89 -19.73
CA ARG A 28 22.51 -20.88 -18.96
C ARG A 28 21.74 -21.35 -17.72
N LEU A 29 22.02 -22.57 -17.26
CA LEU A 29 21.65 -23.01 -15.92
C LEU A 29 22.31 -22.09 -14.88
N LEU A 30 21.68 -21.94 -13.71
CA LEU A 30 22.17 -21.05 -12.66
C LEU A 30 23.55 -21.46 -12.15
N SER A 31 23.73 -22.75 -11.90
CA SER A 31 25.02 -23.29 -11.46
C SER A 31 26.11 -23.05 -12.51
N GLN A 32 25.79 -23.21 -13.80
CA GLN A 32 26.73 -22.91 -14.89
C GLN A 32 27.08 -21.41 -14.97
N ALA A 33 26.09 -20.53 -14.82
CA ALA A 33 26.33 -19.08 -14.77
C ALA A 33 27.27 -18.69 -13.62
N MET A 34 27.13 -19.33 -12.46
CA MET A 34 27.99 -19.10 -11.30
C MET A 34 29.41 -19.65 -11.49
N ILE A 35 29.57 -20.79 -12.18
CA ILE A 35 30.90 -21.32 -12.57
C ILE A 35 31.59 -20.31 -13.50
N ASN A 36 30.90 -19.85 -14.53
CA ASN A 36 31.49 -18.91 -15.49
C ASN A 36 31.87 -17.59 -14.81
N ARG A 37 31.09 -17.11 -13.84
CA ARG A 37 31.45 -15.94 -13.03
C ARG A 37 32.73 -16.17 -12.21
N TYR A 38 32.92 -17.38 -11.68
CA TYR A 38 34.16 -17.75 -10.97
C TYR A 38 35.37 -17.77 -11.91
N ASP A 39 35.20 -18.32 -13.12
CA ASP A 39 36.28 -18.38 -14.11
C ASP A 39 36.64 -16.98 -14.65
N ASP A 40 35.63 -16.15 -14.92
CA ASP A 40 35.81 -14.73 -15.25
C ASP A 40 36.56 -14.00 -14.13
N PHE A 41 36.16 -14.20 -12.87
CA PHE A 41 36.85 -13.61 -11.72
C PHE A 41 38.33 -14.03 -11.67
N LYS A 42 38.61 -15.32 -11.90
CA LYS A 42 39.97 -15.85 -11.93
C LYS A 42 40.80 -15.21 -13.05
N LYS A 43 40.23 -15.07 -14.25
CA LYS A 43 40.85 -14.41 -15.41
C LYS A 43 41.12 -12.93 -15.13
N ASP A 44 40.12 -12.20 -14.67
CA ASP A 44 40.21 -10.79 -14.31
C ASP A 44 41.33 -10.55 -13.28
N LEU A 45 41.40 -11.40 -12.25
CA LEU A 45 42.41 -11.28 -11.20
C LEU A 45 43.82 -11.55 -11.73
N ALA A 46 43.98 -12.52 -12.63
CA ALA A 46 45.26 -12.82 -13.25
C ALA A 46 45.77 -11.65 -14.10
N ILE A 47 44.90 -11.10 -14.94
CA ILE A 47 45.19 -9.92 -15.79
C ILE A 47 45.55 -8.71 -14.91
N LEU A 48 44.74 -8.41 -13.90
CA LEU A 48 45.02 -7.29 -12.99
C LEU A 48 46.37 -7.46 -12.27
N LYS A 49 46.67 -8.65 -11.78
CA LYS A 49 47.95 -8.91 -11.10
C LYS A 49 49.14 -8.76 -12.04
N ARG A 50 49.02 -9.16 -13.30
CA ARG A 50 50.07 -8.99 -14.32
C ARG A 50 50.30 -7.50 -14.60
N LEU A 51 49.24 -6.77 -14.93
CA LEU A 51 49.26 -5.32 -15.15
C LEU A 51 49.92 -4.55 -14.00
N ILE A 52 49.53 -4.84 -12.76
CA ILE A 52 50.09 -4.18 -11.57
C ILE A 52 51.57 -4.52 -11.36
N LYS A 53 51.99 -5.77 -11.58
CA LYS A 53 53.39 -6.18 -11.40
C LYS A 53 54.31 -5.53 -12.42
N GLU A 54 53.88 -5.44 -13.67
CA GLU A 54 54.69 -4.92 -14.78
C GLU A 54 54.81 -3.39 -14.73
N HIS A 55 53.71 -2.69 -14.45
CA HIS A 55 53.64 -1.24 -14.66
C HIS A 55 53.51 -0.39 -13.38
N PHE A 56 53.12 -0.99 -12.24
CA PHE A 56 52.84 -0.28 -10.98
C PHE A 56 53.76 -0.75 -9.84
N LYS A 57 55.07 -0.55 -10.01
CA LYS A 57 56.10 -0.91 -9.00
C LYS A 57 55.74 -0.33 -7.62
N GLY A 58 55.81 -1.17 -6.58
CA GLY A 58 55.51 -0.79 -5.19
C GLY A 58 54.02 -0.75 -4.82
N LYS A 59 53.07 -0.83 -5.77
CA LYS A 59 51.62 -0.76 -5.48
C LYS A 59 50.96 -2.12 -5.23
N TYR A 60 51.66 -3.22 -5.49
CA TYR A 60 51.08 -4.57 -5.38
C TYR A 60 50.53 -4.86 -3.97
N ASN A 61 51.29 -4.58 -2.91
CA ASN A 61 50.85 -4.81 -1.54
C ASN A 61 49.66 -3.92 -1.16
N TYR A 62 49.72 -2.64 -1.53
CA TYR A 62 48.66 -1.65 -1.28
C TYR A 62 47.31 -2.09 -1.87
N ILE A 63 47.33 -2.64 -3.09
CA ILE A 63 46.12 -3.09 -3.79
C ILE A 63 45.62 -4.44 -3.25
N PHE A 64 46.51 -5.41 -3.02
CA PHE A 64 46.09 -6.81 -2.82
C PHE A 64 46.22 -7.36 -1.40
N ARG A 65 47.06 -6.77 -0.54
CA ARG A 65 47.47 -7.38 0.74
C ARG A 65 47.33 -6.47 1.96
N GLU A 66 47.36 -5.17 1.75
CA GLU A 66 47.33 -4.20 2.85
C GLU A 66 46.00 -4.27 3.59
N VAL A 67 46.10 -4.35 4.92
CA VAL A 67 44.96 -4.42 5.82
C VAL A 67 44.76 -3.02 6.43
N ASP A 68 44.10 -2.15 5.67
CA ASP A 68 43.69 -0.83 6.13
C ASP A 68 42.17 -0.71 6.07
N ASP A 69 41.49 -0.47 7.20
CA ASP A 69 40.04 -0.37 7.30
C ASP A 69 39.42 0.76 6.46
N LYS A 70 40.22 1.74 6.01
CA LYS A 70 39.74 2.91 5.24
C LYS A 70 39.91 2.78 3.73
N THR A 71 40.84 1.94 3.27
CA THR A 71 41.13 1.81 1.84
C THR A 71 40.27 0.71 1.21
N PRO A 72 39.43 1.00 0.20
CA PRO A 72 38.59 0.00 -0.46
C PRO A 72 39.42 -0.80 -1.49
N ASN A 73 40.52 -1.41 -1.04
CA ASN A 73 41.40 -2.25 -1.85
C ASN A 73 40.84 -3.67 -2.05
N TYR A 74 41.55 -4.51 -2.80
CA TYR A 74 41.09 -5.88 -3.10
C TYR A 74 40.92 -6.73 -1.83
N TYR A 75 41.80 -6.57 -0.83
CA TYR A 75 41.70 -7.31 0.43
C TYR A 75 40.37 -7.02 1.13
N ASN A 76 40.01 -5.75 1.28
CA ASN A 76 38.76 -5.36 1.94
C ASN A 76 37.52 -5.69 1.09
N TYR A 77 37.61 -5.55 -0.23
CA TYR A 77 36.53 -5.96 -1.14
C TYR A 77 36.19 -7.46 -1.00
N MET A 78 37.20 -8.32 -0.82
CA MET A 78 36.99 -9.77 -0.66
C MET A 78 36.60 -10.18 0.75
N ASN A 79 37.29 -9.65 1.77
CA ASN A 79 37.15 -10.13 3.14
C ASN A 79 36.16 -9.30 3.98
N ARG A 80 35.76 -8.12 3.52
CA ARG A 80 34.87 -7.20 4.25
C ARG A 80 33.72 -6.67 3.36
N PRO A 81 32.89 -7.56 2.79
CA PRO A 81 31.83 -7.21 1.85
C PRO A 81 30.77 -6.22 2.39
N GLY A 82 30.62 -6.11 3.72
CA GLY A 82 29.71 -5.17 4.37
C GLY A 82 30.27 -3.75 4.52
N LYS A 83 31.60 -3.57 4.41
CA LYS A 83 32.27 -2.26 4.56
C LYS A 83 32.76 -1.69 3.23
N THR A 84 33.13 -2.54 2.27
CA THR A 84 33.64 -2.11 0.96
C THR A 84 32.66 -2.53 -0.13
N SER A 85 31.98 -1.56 -0.74
CA SER A 85 31.08 -1.83 -1.87
C SER A 85 31.86 -2.06 -3.16
N GLN A 86 31.19 -2.63 -4.16
CA GLN A 86 31.74 -2.79 -5.51
C GLN A 86 32.11 -1.43 -6.12
N ILE A 87 31.28 -0.41 -5.91
CA ILE A 87 31.49 0.94 -6.43
C ILE A 87 32.75 1.56 -5.79
N ASP A 88 32.93 1.40 -4.47
CA ASP A 88 34.11 1.92 -3.78
C ASP A 88 35.40 1.27 -4.29
N PHE A 89 35.38 -0.05 -4.48
CA PHE A 89 36.50 -0.81 -5.01
C PHE A 89 36.83 -0.40 -6.46
N TYR A 90 35.82 -0.22 -7.30
CA TYR A 90 35.98 0.23 -8.68
C TYR A 90 36.54 1.65 -8.76
N ASN A 91 36.02 2.57 -7.95
CA ASN A 91 36.53 3.94 -7.88
C ASN A 91 37.99 3.97 -7.43
N PHE A 92 38.36 3.14 -6.46
CA PHE A 92 39.74 2.98 -6.04
C PHE A 92 40.64 2.43 -7.14
N LEU A 93 40.24 1.32 -7.79
CA LEU A 93 41.01 0.75 -8.88
C LEU A 93 41.17 1.73 -10.04
N LYS A 94 40.09 2.39 -10.46
CA LYS A 94 40.14 3.45 -11.49
C LYS A 94 41.11 4.55 -11.11
N LYS A 95 41.07 5.04 -9.87
CA LYS A 95 41.99 6.07 -9.37
C LYS A 95 43.45 5.62 -9.45
N VAL A 96 43.75 4.35 -9.13
CA VAL A 96 45.12 3.82 -9.19
C VAL A 96 45.55 3.62 -10.65
N LEU A 97 44.73 2.98 -11.47
CA LEU A 97 45.06 2.66 -12.87
C LEU A 97 45.22 3.94 -13.71
N ASN A 98 44.37 4.95 -13.49
CA ASN A 98 44.43 6.21 -14.24
C ASN A 98 45.71 7.03 -13.98
N GLN A 99 46.52 6.71 -12.96
CA GLN A 99 47.82 7.37 -12.73
C GLN A 99 48.80 7.19 -13.89
N LYS A 100 48.63 6.12 -14.68
CA LYS A 100 49.46 5.79 -15.84
C LYS A 100 48.64 5.71 -17.13
N ARG A 101 47.51 6.42 -17.20
CA ARG A 101 46.59 6.35 -18.33
C ARG A 101 47.26 6.63 -19.67
N GLU A 102 48.12 7.65 -19.73
CA GLU A 102 48.82 8.05 -20.96
C GLU A 102 49.86 7.01 -21.38
N GLU A 103 50.62 6.46 -20.42
CA GLU A 103 51.63 5.41 -20.66
C GLU A 103 51.02 4.07 -21.09
N LEU A 104 49.83 3.73 -20.56
CA LEU A 104 49.17 2.44 -20.76
C LEU A 104 48.00 2.52 -21.73
N ALA A 105 47.85 3.64 -22.43
CA ALA A 105 46.73 3.89 -23.34
C ALA A 105 46.57 2.78 -24.38
N ASP A 106 47.68 2.16 -24.82
CA ASP A 106 47.72 1.06 -25.79
C ASP A 106 47.94 -0.34 -25.20
N ASN A 107 48.03 -0.46 -23.88
CA ASN A 107 48.19 -1.76 -23.22
C ASN A 107 46.85 -2.52 -23.16
N ASP A 108 46.84 -3.76 -23.67
CA ASP A 108 45.63 -4.58 -23.75
C ASP A 108 45.06 -4.95 -22.37
N ASP A 109 45.91 -5.25 -21.39
CA ASP A 109 45.48 -5.57 -20.02
C ASP A 109 44.84 -4.36 -19.33
N TYR A 110 45.37 -3.15 -19.57
CA TYR A 110 44.80 -1.90 -19.09
C TYR A 110 43.43 -1.64 -19.72
N LYS A 111 43.33 -1.70 -21.06
CA LYS A 111 42.06 -1.53 -21.80
C LYS A 111 41.00 -2.53 -21.30
N TYR A 112 41.40 -3.79 -21.11
CA TYR A 112 40.52 -4.85 -20.59
C TYR A 112 39.99 -4.52 -19.19
N CYS A 113 40.87 -4.15 -18.25
CA CYS A 113 40.47 -3.85 -16.88
C CYS A 113 39.54 -2.63 -16.81
N ILE A 114 39.87 -1.52 -17.48
CA ILE A 114 39.05 -0.30 -17.47
C ILE A 114 37.67 -0.57 -18.06
N LYS A 115 37.61 -1.23 -19.22
CA LYS A 115 36.34 -1.56 -19.88
C LYS A 115 35.45 -2.42 -18.98
N ARG A 116 35.97 -3.49 -18.39
CA ARG A 116 35.15 -4.35 -17.50
C ARG A 116 34.71 -3.63 -16.24
N ILE A 117 35.50 -2.70 -15.70
CA ILE A 117 35.09 -1.89 -14.55
C ILE A 117 33.95 -0.94 -14.97
N GLU A 118 34.01 -0.34 -16.16
CA GLU A 118 32.94 0.51 -16.72
C GLU A 118 31.66 -0.26 -17.00
N ASP A 119 31.77 -1.48 -17.53
CA ASP A 119 30.66 -2.42 -17.76
C ASP A 119 30.10 -3.01 -16.45
N ASN A 120 30.63 -2.60 -15.29
CA ASN A 120 30.34 -3.12 -13.97
C ASN A 120 30.55 -4.63 -13.78
N ASN A 121 31.37 -5.27 -14.62
CA ASN A 121 31.53 -6.72 -14.71
C ASN A 121 32.97 -7.20 -14.41
N PHE A 122 33.69 -6.52 -13.51
CA PHE A 122 35.09 -6.84 -13.17
C PHE A 122 35.22 -7.43 -11.76
N LEU A 123 35.86 -8.59 -11.61
CA LEU A 123 36.04 -9.23 -10.29
C LEU A 123 34.70 -9.36 -9.51
N LEU A 124 33.64 -9.81 -10.19
CA LEU A 124 32.34 -10.01 -9.57
C LEU A 124 32.32 -11.23 -8.66
N ARG A 125 31.92 -11.04 -7.40
CA ARG A 125 31.70 -12.16 -6.48
C ARG A 125 30.51 -13.01 -6.94
N GLN A 126 30.56 -14.31 -6.66
CA GLN A 126 29.40 -15.19 -6.91
C GLN A 126 28.17 -14.76 -6.10
N ARG A 127 28.35 -14.40 -4.82
CA ARG A 127 27.27 -13.95 -3.93
C ARG A 127 27.21 -12.42 -3.89
N ILE A 128 26.20 -11.85 -4.56
CA ILE A 128 25.94 -10.41 -4.59
C ILE A 128 24.47 -10.13 -4.27
N LYS A 129 24.17 -8.89 -3.84
CA LYS A 129 22.80 -8.47 -3.50
C LYS A 129 21.82 -8.69 -4.65
N VAL A 130 22.26 -8.53 -5.91
CA VAL A 130 21.43 -8.72 -7.11
C VAL A 130 20.93 -10.16 -7.24
N ASN A 131 21.65 -11.16 -6.71
CA ASN A 131 21.19 -12.55 -6.74
C ASN A 131 19.89 -12.77 -5.96
N ALA A 132 19.50 -11.87 -5.05
CA ALA A 132 18.21 -11.94 -4.37
C ALA A 132 17.01 -11.81 -5.33
N ALA A 133 17.22 -11.30 -6.55
CA ALA A 133 16.21 -11.23 -7.59
C ALA A 133 16.01 -12.55 -8.35
N ILE A 134 16.82 -13.58 -8.10
CA ILE A 134 16.69 -14.89 -8.76
C ILE A 134 15.39 -15.55 -8.30
N PRO A 135 14.46 -15.86 -9.23
CA PRO A 135 13.22 -16.55 -8.88
C PRO A 135 13.48 -17.97 -8.38
N TYR A 136 12.74 -18.43 -7.38
CA TYR A 136 12.89 -19.79 -6.83
C TYR A 136 12.70 -20.89 -7.89
N GLN A 137 11.96 -20.60 -8.96
CA GLN A 137 11.72 -21.52 -10.07
C GLN A 137 13.01 -21.97 -10.76
N ILE A 138 14.02 -21.10 -10.82
CA ILE A 138 15.33 -21.45 -11.38
C ILE A 138 16.04 -22.49 -10.50
N HIS A 139 15.99 -22.31 -9.17
CA HIS A 139 16.47 -23.31 -8.22
C HIS A 139 15.65 -24.61 -8.29
N LYS A 140 14.34 -24.51 -8.50
CA LYS A 140 13.44 -25.66 -8.63
C LYS A 140 13.82 -26.56 -9.81
N GLN A 141 14.19 -25.97 -10.95
CA GLN A 141 14.61 -26.73 -12.13
C GLN A 141 15.84 -27.60 -11.83
N GLU A 142 16.89 -27.03 -11.24
CA GLU A 142 18.09 -27.78 -10.86
C GLU A 142 17.79 -28.82 -9.77
N LEU A 143 16.96 -28.47 -8.76
CA LEU A 143 16.53 -29.40 -7.72
C LEU A 143 15.83 -30.63 -8.31
N ILE A 144 14.88 -30.43 -9.25
CA ILE A 144 14.16 -31.53 -9.90
C ILE A 144 15.13 -32.42 -10.65
N ALA A 145 16.03 -31.84 -11.45
CA ALA A 145 17.02 -32.62 -12.21
C ALA A 145 17.93 -33.46 -11.29
N ILE A 146 18.37 -32.90 -10.16
CA ILE A 146 19.16 -33.62 -9.15
C ILE A 146 18.34 -34.79 -8.57
N LEU A 147 17.10 -34.53 -8.16
CA LEU A 147 16.24 -35.56 -7.57
C LEU A 147 15.94 -36.68 -8.58
N GLU A 148 15.71 -36.35 -9.84
CA GLU A 148 15.45 -37.32 -10.92
C GLU A 148 16.67 -38.19 -11.21
N ASN A 149 17.85 -37.58 -11.29
CA ASN A 149 19.09 -38.32 -11.52
C ASN A 149 19.44 -39.24 -10.33
N GLN A 150 19.09 -38.86 -9.09
CA GLN A 150 19.41 -39.65 -7.90
C GLN A 150 18.32 -40.66 -7.50
N ALA A 151 17.07 -40.48 -7.95
CA ALA A 151 15.95 -41.37 -7.62
C ALA A 151 16.13 -42.85 -8.02
N PRO A 152 16.85 -43.22 -9.10
CA PRO A 152 17.15 -44.63 -9.42
C PRO A 152 18.01 -45.31 -8.35
N TYR A 153 18.93 -44.56 -7.73
CA TYR A 153 19.91 -45.09 -6.78
C TYR A 153 19.41 -45.08 -5.33
N TYR A 154 18.51 -44.15 -4.97
CA TYR A 154 18.06 -43.96 -3.59
C TYR A 154 16.53 -44.00 -3.47
N GLU A 155 16.01 -45.09 -2.91
CA GLU A 155 14.57 -45.27 -2.67
C GLU A 155 13.96 -44.16 -1.81
N THR A 156 14.71 -43.67 -0.80
CA THR A 156 14.27 -42.55 0.06
C THR A 156 14.03 -41.27 -0.74
N ILE A 157 14.84 -40.98 -1.77
CA ILE A 157 14.65 -39.82 -2.64
C ILE A 157 13.40 -40.02 -3.49
N ARG A 158 13.25 -41.21 -4.09
CA ARG A 158 12.09 -41.57 -4.92
C ARG A 158 10.77 -41.39 -4.18
N LYS A 159 10.67 -41.93 -2.96
CA LYS A 159 9.45 -41.84 -2.12
C LYS A 159 9.14 -40.43 -1.61
N ASN A 160 10.14 -39.56 -1.47
CA ASN A 160 9.97 -38.24 -0.86
C ASN A 160 10.16 -37.08 -1.84
N LYS A 161 10.31 -37.34 -3.15
CA LYS A 161 10.55 -36.32 -4.19
C LYS A 161 9.56 -35.15 -4.08
N ASP A 162 8.26 -35.43 -4.04
CA ASP A 162 7.22 -34.39 -3.98
C ASP A 162 7.26 -33.61 -2.65
N LYS A 163 7.58 -34.28 -1.53
CA LYS A 163 7.76 -33.61 -0.25
C LYS A 163 8.95 -32.67 -0.27
N ILE A 164 10.08 -33.09 -0.86
CA ILE A 164 11.28 -32.24 -1.00
C ILE A 164 10.97 -31.03 -1.88
N ILE A 165 10.29 -31.23 -3.02
CA ILE A 165 9.87 -30.13 -3.88
C ILE A 165 8.95 -29.16 -3.12
N SER A 166 7.98 -29.68 -2.36
CA SER A 166 7.06 -28.86 -1.58
C SER A 166 7.76 -27.98 -0.53
N LEU A 167 8.90 -28.41 0.05
CA LEU A 167 9.68 -27.58 0.98
C LEU A 167 10.22 -26.30 0.30
N LEU A 168 10.55 -26.37 -0.99
CA LEU A 168 11.04 -25.22 -1.76
C LEU A 168 9.89 -24.31 -2.20
N GLU A 169 8.77 -24.89 -2.64
CA GLU A 169 7.66 -24.14 -3.23
C GLU A 169 6.74 -23.50 -2.20
N PHE A 170 6.59 -24.14 -1.05
CA PHE A 170 5.58 -23.77 -0.09
C PHE A 170 5.92 -22.44 0.58
N ARG A 171 4.95 -21.53 0.51
CA ARG A 171 4.97 -20.26 1.20
C ARG A 171 3.71 -20.15 2.04
N ILE A 172 3.89 -19.96 3.35
CA ILE A 172 2.76 -19.70 4.25
C ILE A 172 2.03 -18.46 3.74
N PRO A 173 0.73 -18.56 3.43
CA PRO A 173 -0.03 -17.40 3.01
C PRO A 173 -0.05 -16.35 4.12
N TYR A 174 0.17 -15.08 3.77
CA TYR A 174 0.29 -14.00 4.74
C TYR A 174 -0.98 -13.84 5.59
N TYR A 175 -2.15 -14.20 5.04
CA TYR A 175 -3.44 -14.17 5.73
C TYR A 175 -3.66 -15.37 6.67
N VAL A 176 -2.77 -16.37 6.67
CA VAL A 176 -2.75 -17.43 7.70
C VAL A 176 -1.87 -17.02 8.88
N GLY A 177 -0.74 -16.36 8.59
CA GLY A 177 0.17 -15.85 9.62
C GLY A 177 0.95 -16.95 10.35
N PRO A 178 1.45 -16.66 11.56
CA PRO A 178 2.24 -17.62 12.35
C PRO A 178 1.45 -18.90 12.69
N LEU A 179 2.10 -20.06 12.53
CA LEU A 179 1.48 -21.38 12.71
C LEU A 179 1.53 -21.93 14.15
N ASN A 180 2.20 -21.22 15.06
CA ASN A 180 2.30 -21.57 16.47
C ASN A 180 1.06 -21.09 17.24
N TYR A 181 0.05 -21.95 17.26
CA TYR A 181 -1.17 -21.67 18.00
C TYR A 181 -1.00 -22.05 19.47
N ASP A 182 -0.36 -21.19 20.25
CA ASP A 182 -0.55 -21.17 21.69
C ASP A 182 -1.49 -20.00 22.02
N ARG A 183 -2.78 -20.30 22.24
CA ARG A 183 -3.83 -19.31 22.56
C ARG A 183 -3.47 -18.44 23.76
N ASN A 184 -2.65 -18.96 24.68
CA ASN A 184 -2.32 -18.28 25.91
C ASN A 184 -1.05 -17.42 25.80
N ASN A 185 -0.15 -17.71 24.85
CA ASN A 185 1.14 -17.03 24.75
C ASN A 185 1.41 -16.25 23.45
N ASN A 186 0.65 -16.46 22.36
CA ASN A 186 0.92 -15.76 21.11
C ASN A 186 -0.27 -14.92 20.59
N LYS A 187 -0.35 -13.67 21.05
CA LYS A 187 -1.31 -12.66 20.54
C LYS A 187 -1.17 -12.35 19.05
N TYR A 188 -0.08 -12.77 18.41
CA TYR A 188 0.21 -12.57 17.00
C TYR A 188 -0.10 -13.78 16.13
N ALA A 189 -0.58 -14.90 16.67
CA ALA A 189 -1.06 -16.04 15.88
C ALA A 189 -2.59 -15.97 15.73
N TRP A 190 -3.07 -16.15 14.51
CA TRP A 190 -4.51 -16.15 14.18
C TRP A 190 -4.90 -17.32 13.28
N VAL A 191 -3.96 -18.24 13.05
CA VAL A 191 -4.22 -19.48 12.34
C VAL A 191 -5.35 -20.24 13.02
N VAL A 192 -6.30 -20.70 12.23
CA VAL A 192 -7.35 -21.61 12.64
C VAL A 192 -6.98 -23.00 12.12
N ARG A 193 -7.04 -24.01 12.99
CA ARG A 193 -6.72 -25.39 12.65
C ARG A 193 -8.00 -26.22 12.52
N LYS A 194 -8.08 -27.04 11.48
CA LYS A 194 -9.10 -28.08 11.31
C LYS A 194 -8.84 -29.25 12.28
N LYS A 195 -7.57 -29.62 12.41
CA LYS A 195 -7.10 -30.75 13.24
C LYS A 195 -6.16 -30.24 14.34
N ASN A 196 -6.63 -30.26 15.58
CA ASN A 196 -5.82 -29.83 16.73
C ASN A 196 -4.76 -30.89 17.08
N GLY A 197 -3.57 -30.45 17.47
CA GLY A 197 -2.45 -31.33 17.86
C GLY A 197 -1.61 -31.91 16.70
N GLU A 198 -2.10 -31.86 15.46
CA GLU A 198 -1.34 -32.35 14.30
C GLU A 198 -0.21 -31.38 13.90
N LYS A 199 0.96 -31.93 13.53
CA LYS A 199 2.09 -31.13 13.03
C LYS A 199 1.78 -30.62 11.62
N ILE A 200 2.08 -29.34 11.39
CA ILE A 200 1.89 -28.70 10.09
C ILE A 200 3.17 -28.83 9.28
N TYR A 201 3.06 -29.38 8.08
CA TYR A 201 4.08 -29.50 7.06
C TYR A 201 3.56 -28.89 5.75
N PRO A 202 4.45 -28.55 4.81
CA PRO A 202 4.03 -28.07 3.49
C PRO A 202 3.03 -28.98 2.76
N TRP A 203 3.21 -30.30 2.83
CA TRP A 203 2.40 -31.28 2.10
C TRP A 203 1.07 -31.65 2.78
N ASN A 204 0.85 -31.28 4.04
CA ASN A 204 -0.46 -31.49 4.73
C ASN A 204 -1.11 -30.17 5.16
N PHE A 205 -0.60 -29.03 4.67
CA PHE A 205 -0.99 -27.70 5.14
C PHE A 205 -2.51 -27.45 5.08
N GLU A 206 -3.13 -27.70 3.92
CA GLU A 206 -4.56 -27.44 3.71
C GLU A 206 -5.48 -28.44 4.43
N GLU A 207 -4.95 -29.60 4.83
CA GLU A 207 -5.68 -30.60 5.62
C GLU A 207 -5.72 -30.24 7.10
N VAL A 208 -4.64 -29.66 7.62
CA VAL A 208 -4.51 -29.30 9.04
C VAL A 208 -4.99 -27.87 9.31
N VAL A 209 -4.75 -26.94 8.39
CA VAL A 209 -5.08 -25.51 8.54
C VAL A 209 -6.40 -25.18 7.85
N ASP A 210 -7.25 -24.46 8.56
CA ASP A 210 -8.40 -23.80 7.96
C ASP A 210 -7.96 -22.45 7.38
N VAL A 211 -7.55 -22.48 6.11
CA VAL A 211 -7.06 -21.31 5.39
C VAL A 211 -8.12 -20.21 5.31
N LYS A 212 -9.40 -20.59 5.15
CA LYS A 212 -10.53 -19.66 5.02
C LYS A 212 -10.80 -18.96 6.36
N ALA A 213 -10.96 -19.73 7.43
CA ALA A 213 -11.20 -19.18 8.76
C ALA A 213 -10.00 -18.35 9.26
N SER A 214 -8.77 -18.77 8.94
CA SER A 214 -7.56 -17.98 9.25
C SER A 214 -7.57 -16.63 8.52
N ALA A 215 -7.93 -16.62 7.24
CA ALA A 215 -8.03 -15.39 6.45
C ALA A 215 -9.12 -14.43 6.99
N GLU A 216 -10.22 -14.97 7.51
CA GLU A 216 -11.25 -14.15 8.18
C GLU A 216 -10.74 -13.54 9.49
N GLU A 217 -10.05 -14.33 10.31
CA GLU A 217 -9.48 -13.85 11.58
C GLU A 217 -8.41 -12.78 11.35
N PHE A 218 -7.57 -12.99 10.33
CA PHE A 218 -6.57 -12.01 9.90
C PHE A 218 -7.20 -10.64 9.69
N ILE A 219 -8.31 -10.59 8.97
CA ILE A 219 -8.95 -9.34 8.61
C ILE A 219 -9.75 -8.77 9.77
N ARG A 220 -10.53 -9.57 10.50
CA ARG A 220 -11.29 -9.10 11.68
C ARG A 220 -10.41 -8.35 12.68
N ARG A 221 -9.18 -8.82 12.86
CA ARG A 221 -8.20 -8.20 13.76
C ARG A 221 -7.55 -6.92 13.19
N MET A 222 -7.56 -6.74 11.87
CA MET A 222 -7.08 -5.52 11.21
C MET A 222 -8.20 -4.52 10.89
N THR A 223 -9.46 -4.92 10.93
CA THR A 223 -10.60 -4.03 10.69
C THR A 223 -10.70 -3.01 11.82
N ASN A 224 -10.71 -1.72 11.43
CA ASN A 224 -10.87 -0.63 12.38
C ASN A 224 -12.22 -0.71 13.10
N LYS A 225 -12.25 -0.18 14.32
CA LYS A 225 -13.48 -0.03 15.08
C LYS A 225 -14.15 1.30 14.80
N CYS A 226 -15.47 1.33 14.93
CA CYS A 226 -16.26 2.54 14.69
C CYS A 226 -15.94 3.62 15.71
N THR A 227 -15.78 4.86 15.23
CA THR A 227 -15.47 6.03 16.07
C THR A 227 -16.49 6.27 17.18
N TYR A 228 -17.78 5.98 16.94
CA TYR A 228 -18.85 6.20 17.93
C TYR A 228 -19.24 4.93 18.67
N LEU A 229 -18.97 3.74 18.10
CA LEU A 229 -19.33 2.45 18.69
C LEU A 229 -18.11 1.53 18.69
N PRO A 230 -17.20 1.63 19.68
CA PRO A 230 -15.89 0.96 19.63
C PRO A 230 -15.92 -0.57 19.57
N LYS A 231 -17.04 -1.22 19.89
CA LYS A 231 -17.22 -2.68 19.73
C LYS A 231 -17.62 -3.10 18.32
N GLU A 232 -18.06 -2.17 17.49
CA GLU A 232 -18.58 -2.44 16.15
C GLU A 232 -17.49 -2.22 15.10
N ASP A 233 -17.39 -3.13 14.14
CA ASP A 233 -16.51 -3.00 12.99
C ASP A 233 -17.01 -1.91 12.04
N VAL A 234 -16.07 -1.18 11.42
CA VAL A 234 -16.41 -0.21 10.38
C VAL A 234 -16.86 -0.89 9.09
N LEU A 235 -17.65 -0.19 8.29
CA LEU A 235 -18.04 -0.64 6.96
C LEU A 235 -16.87 -0.53 5.96
N PRO A 236 -16.78 -1.42 4.95
CA PRO A 236 -15.92 -1.22 3.78
C PRO A 236 -16.18 0.14 3.13
N LYS A 237 -15.14 0.77 2.58
CA LYS A 237 -15.28 2.08 1.89
C LYS A 237 -16.34 2.07 0.79
N TYR A 238 -16.48 0.92 0.12
CA TYR A 238 -17.40 0.71 -1.01
C TYR A 238 -18.76 0.11 -0.61
N SER A 239 -19.05 -0.06 0.69
CA SER A 239 -20.39 -0.45 1.15
C SER A 239 -21.44 0.50 0.56
N LEU A 240 -22.55 -0.04 0.07
CA LEU A 240 -23.70 0.73 -0.43
C LEU A 240 -24.15 1.74 0.62
N ILE A 241 -24.26 1.28 1.88
CA ILE A 241 -24.65 2.12 3.03
C ILE A 241 -23.67 3.27 3.23
N LEU A 242 -22.37 2.97 3.26
CA LEU A 242 -21.36 3.99 3.54
C LEU A 242 -21.19 4.97 2.36
N MET A 243 -21.30 4.49 1.12
CA MET A 243 -21.24 5.33 -0.06
C MET A 243 -22.41 6.29 -0.12
N GLU A 244 -23.63 5.80 0.12
CA GLU A 244 -24.81 6.66 0.21
C GLU A 244 -24.68 7.69 1.35
N PHE A 245 -24.23 7.26 2.52
CA PHE A 245 -23.96 8.16 3.64
C PHE A 245 -23.04 9.31 3.24
N ASN A 246 -21.92 9.00 2.57
CA ASN A 246 -20.95 10.02 2.13
C ASN A 246 -21.53 10.98 1.09
N VAL A 247 -22.36 10.48 0.17
CA VAL A 247 -23.07 11.31 -0.81
C VAL A 247 -24.03 12.26 -0.09
N LEU A 248 -24.87 11.76 0.81
CA LEU A 248 -25.85 12.59 1.54
C LEU A 248 -25.16 13.62 2.45
N ASP A 249 -24.06 13.26 3.10
CA ASP A 249 -23.32 14.15 4.00
C ASP A 249 -22.70 15.37 3.27
N GLU A 250 -22.39 15.23 1.98
CA GLU A 250 -21.96 16.30 1.11
C GLU A 250 -23.14 17.01 0.43
N LEU A 251 -24.06 16.25 -0.18
CA LEU A 251 -25.19 16.77 -0.95
C LEU A 251 -26.13 17.64 -0.11
N ASN A 252 -26.32 17.31 1.17
CA ASN A 252 -27.13 18.12 2.10
C ASN A 252 -26.55 19.50 2.44
N LYS A 253 -25.30 19.76 2.02
CA LYS A 253 -24.62 21.07 2.14
C LYS A 253 -24.55 21.84 0.84
N ILE A 254 -24.97 21.24 -0.27
CA ILE A 254 -25.05 21.97 -1.52
C ILE A 254 -26.13 23.04 -1.43
N THR A 255 -25.78 24.24 -1.89
CA THR A 255 -26.70 25.36 -2.07
C THR A 255 -26.63 25.85 -3.50
N ILE A 256 -27.78 26.22 -4.08
CA ILE A 256 -27.90 26.75 -5.44
C ILE A 256 -28.53 28.15 -5.31
N ASN A 257 -27.78 29.17 -5.72
CA ASN A 257 -28.17 30.58 -5.55
C ASN A 257 -28.53 30.93 -4.09
N GLY A 258 -27.83 30.31 -3.14
CA GLY A 258 -28.06 30.47 -1.69
C GLY A 258 -29.09 29.52 -1.09
N ASP A 259 -29.96 28.90 -1.90
CA ASP A 259 -31.02 28.01 -1.43
C ASP A 259 -30.53 26.57 -1.23
N LYS A 260 -31.08 25.88 -0.23
CA LYS A 260 -30.91 24.44 -0.04
C LYS A 260 -31.73 23.64 -1.05
N LEU A 261 -31.28 22.42 -1.33
CA LEU A 261 -31.99 21.48 -2.22
C LEU A 261 -33.32 21.03 -1.61
N SER A 262 -34.40 21.00 -2.40
CA SER A 262 -35.64 20.31 -2.01
C SER A 262 -35.41 18.79 -1.91
N TYR A 263 -36.35 18.09 -1.29
CA TYR A 263 -36.29 16.63 -1.19
C TYR A 263 -36.35 15.95 -2.56
N GLU A 264 -37.27 16.40 -3.41
CA GLU A 264 -37.50 15.87 -4.76
C GLU A 264 -36.26 16.08 -5.63
N LEU A 265 -35.72 17.30 -5.64
CA LEU A 265 -34.51 17.61 -6.42
C LEU A 265 -33.31 16.79 -5.92
N LYS A 266 -33.21 16.53 -4.62
CA LYS A 266 -32.14 15.68 -4.08
C LYS A 266 -32.25 14.25 -4.60
N LEU A 267 -33.46 13.66 -4.61
CA LEU A 267 -33.68 12.33 -5.15
C LEU A 267 -33.35 12.27 -6.65
N GLU A 268 -33.80 13.27 -7.42
CA GLU A 268 -33.50 13.40 -8.85
C GLU A 268 -31.98 13.45 -9.09
N ILE A 269 -31.23 14.24 -8.31
CA ILE A 269 -29.77 14.31 -8.42
C ILE A 269 -29.12 12.95 -8.11
N ILE A 270 -29.62 12.22 -7.12
CA ILE A 270 -29.10 10.88 -6.82
C ILE A 270 -29.32 9.94 -8.00
N GLU A 271 -30.52 9.95 -8.60
CA GLU A 271 -30.88 9.08 -9.72
C GLU A 271 -30.15 9.45 -11.01
N GLU A 272 -30.19 10.73 -11.40
CA GLU A 272 -29.68 11.20 -12.69
C GLU A 272 -28.17 11.45 -12.69
N CYS A 273 -27.56 11.69 -11.53
CA CYS A 273 -26.12 11.89 -11.42
C CYS A 273 -25.42 10.70 -10.75
N PHE A 274 -25.73 10.42 -9.48
CA PHE A 274 -24.91 9.51 -8.68
C PHE A 274 -25.07 8.03 -9.06
N LYS A 275 -26.25 7.62 -9.53
CA LYS A 275 -26.48 6.26 -10.04
C LYS A 275 -26.05 6.06 -11.51
N LYS A 276 -25.68 7.14 -12.23
CA LYS A 276 -25.20 7.07 -13.63
C LYS A 276 -23.70 7.26 -13.77
N TYR A 277 -23.09 8.12 -12.93
CA TYR A 277 -21.69 8.51 -13.05
C TYR A 277 -20.89 8.16 -11.79
N LYS A 278 -19.79 7.41 -11.97
CA LYS A 278 -18.82 7.12 -10.88
C LYS A 278 -18.14 8.38 -10.35
N ILE A 279 -18.01 9.43 -11.19
CA ILE A 279 -17.48 10.74 -10.83
C ILE A 279 -18.54 11.79 -11.19
N VAL A 280 -19.09 12.45 -10.19
CA VAL A 280 -20.11 13.48 -10.38
C VAL A 280 -19.46 14.87 -10.35
N ARG A 281 -19.40 15.52 -11.52
CA ARG A 281 -18.92 16.89 -11.69
C ARG A 281 -20.08 17.88 -11.64
N GLU A 282 -19.77 19.15 -11.41
CA GLU A 282 -20.75 20.25 -11.45
C GLU A 282 -21.54 20.27 -12.76
N SER A 283 -20.92 19.93 -13.89
CA SER A 283 -21.59 19.84 -15.20
C SER A 283 -22.77 18.86 -15.22
N HIS A 284 -22.67 17.73 -14.51
CA HIS A 284 -23.78 16.77 -14.41
C HIS A 284 -24.93 17.36 -13.58
N LEU A 285 -24.60 18.02 -12.47
CA LEU A 285 -25.59 18.70 -11.64
C LEU A 285 -26.31 19.79 -12.43
N VAL A 286 -25.58 20.66 -13.14
CA VAL A 286 -26.15 21.72 -13.97
C VAL A 286 -27.10 21.15 -15.03
N LYS A 287 -26.78 20.00 -15.64
CA LYS A 287 -27.66 19.31 -16.60
C LYS A 287 -29.00 18.91 -15.98
N VAL A 288 -29.00 18.42 -14.74
CA VAL A 288 -30.24 18.10 -14.01
C VAL A 288 -31.00 19.37 -13.64
N LEU A 289 -30.32 20.39 -13.13
CA LEU A 289 -30.94 21.65 -12.71
C LEU A 289 -31.65 22.35 -13.86
N ARG A 290 -31.08 22.33 -15.07
CA ARG A 290 -31.70 22.91 -16.26
C ARG A 290 -33.02 22.25 -16.67
N LYS A 291 -33.39 21.08 -16.14
CA LYS A 291 -34.72 20.49 -16.34
C LYS A 291 -35.82 21.22 -15.54
N TYR A 292 -35.46 21.98 -14.51
CA TYR A 292 -36.41 22.67 -13.64
C TYR A 292 -36.62 24.11 -14.09
N TYR A 293 -37.88 24.54 -14.21
CA TYR A 293 -38.25 25.91 -14.60
C TYR A 293 -37.51 27.00 -13.83
N LYS A 294 -37.28 26.79 -12.51
CA LYS A 294 -36.54 27.72 -11.63
C LYS A 294 -35.12 28.03 -12.12
N TYR A 295 -34.47 27.11 -12.86
CA TYR A 295 -33.08 27.22 -13.27
C TYR A 295 -32.88 27.16 -14.80
N TYR A 296 -33.95 27.01 -15.58
CA TYR A 296 -33.91 26.77 -17.03
C TYR A 296 -33.19 27.91 -17.79
N ASN A 297 -33.51 29.17 -17.46
CA ASN A 297 -32.96 30.37 -18.10
C ASN A 297 -31.84 31.06 -17.30
N SER A 298 -31.30 30.43 -16.26
CA SER A 298 -30.23 31.04 -15.46
C SER A 298 -28.89 30.97 -16.19
N GLU A 299 -28.36 32.13 -16.62
CA GLU A 299 -27.05 32.21 -17.30
C GLU A 299 -25.90 31.69 -16.41
N LYS A 300 -25.97 31.97 -15.10
CA LYS A 300 -25.01 31.49 -14.10
C LYS A 300 -25.75 30.94 -12.89
N LEU A 301 -25.37 29.73 -12.47
CA LEU A 301 -25.81 29.11 -11.23
C LEU A 301 -24.68 29.21 -10.21
N ASP A 302 -24.92 29.86 -9.07
CA ASP A 302 -23.97 29.89 -7.95
C ASP A 302 -24.15 28.63 -7.11
N ILE A 303 -23.36 27.60 -7.40
CA ILE A 303 -23.38 26.33 -6.69
C ILE A 303 -22.22 26.28 -5.71
N ARG A 304 -22.55 26.15 -4.42
CA ARG A 304 -21.57 26.08 -3.33
C ARG A 304 -21.77 24.83 -2.49
N GLY A 305 -20.74 24.46 -1.72
CA GLY A 305 -20.78 23.35 -0.75
C GLY A 305 -20.02 22.09 -1.14
N TYR A 306 -19.43 22.04 -2.34
CA TYR A 306 -18.56 20.92 -2.75
C TYR A 306 -17.33 20.79 -1.85
N ARG A 307 -16.90 19.55 -1.61
CA ARG A 307 -15.63 19.25 -0.91
C ARG A 307 -14.43 19.30 -1.86
N LYS A 308 -14.63 19.03 -3.14
CA LYS A 308 -13.63 19.17 -4.21
C LYS A 308 -14.01 20.34 -5.13
N GLU A 309 -13.04 20.86 -5.85
CA GLU A 309 -13.31 21.94 -6.81
C GLU A 309 -14.26 21.47 -7.91
N LYS A 310 -15.46 22.06 -7.97
CA LYS A 310 -16.54 21.77 -8.94
C LYS A 310 -16.87 20.27 -9.11
N GLN A 311 -16.73 19.49 -8.05
CA GLN A 311 -16.96 18.05 -8.06
C GLN A 311 -17.36 17.53 -6.68
N PHE A 312 -18.20 16.51 -6.65
CA PHE A 312 -18.45 15.74 -5.43
C PHE A 312 -17.24 14.85 -5.07
N ALA A 313 -16.98 14.73 -3.77
CA ALA A 313 -16.03 13.78 -3.23
C ALA A 313 -16.64 12.37 -3.06
N GLY A 314 -17.94 12.30 -2.75
CA GLY A 314 -18.71 11.05 -2.71
C GLY A 314 -19.07 10.51 -4.09
N SER A 315 -19.31 9.20 -4.17
CA SER A 315 -19.85 8.52 -5.35
C SER A 315 -20.72 7.33 -4.92
N LEU A 316 -21.45 6.71 -5.87
CA LEU A 316 -22.16 5.43 -5.68
C LEU A 316 -21.57 4.33 -6.59
N THR A 317 -20.24 4.31 -6.74
CA THR A 317 -19.52 3.37 -7.62
C THR A 317 -19.94 1.91 -7.45
N SER A 318 -20.05 1.40 -6.21
CA SER A 318 -20.46 0.00 -6.00
C SER A 318 -21.91 -0.25 -6.39
N TYR A 319 -22.81 0.69 -6.12
CA TYR A 319 -24.20 0.59 -6.60
C TYR A 319 -24.23 0.44 -8.13
N ILE A 320 -23.49 1.27 -8.86
CA ILE A 320 -23.38 1.18 -10.33
C ILE A 320 -22.81 -0.18 -10.77
N ASP A 321 -21.71 -0.61 -10.13
CA ASP A 321 -21.08 -1.89 -10.46
C ASP A 321 -22.06 -3.06 -10.27
N PHE A 322 -22.77 -3.10 -9.16
CA PHE A 322 -23.71 -4.18 -8.86
C PHE A 322 -25.03 -4.08 -9.63
N THR A 323 -25.47 -2.89 -10.01
CA THR A 323 -26.60 -2.70 -10.94
C THR A 323 -26.23 -3.30 -12.31
N ASN A 324 -25.00 -3.10 -12.80
CA ASN A 324 -24.53 -3.72 -14.05
C ASN A 324 -24.33 -5.25 -13.98
N ILE A 325 -24.28 -5.81 -12.76
CA ILE A 325 -24.12 -7.26 -12.53
C ILE A 325 -25.47 -7.94 -12.37
N PHE A 326 -26.37 -7.35 -11.57
CA PHE A 326 -27.65 -7.93 -11.18
C PHE A 326 -28.86 -7.33 -11.93
N GLY A 327 -28.65 -6.28 -12.74
CA GLY A 327 -29.71 -5.51 -13.40
C GLY A 327 -30.22 -4.37 -12.52
N GLU A 328 -30.44 -4.64 -11.23
CA GLU A 328 -30.87 -3.66 -10.24
C GLU A 328 -30.34 -3.98 -8.84
N VAL A 329 -30.37 -2.98 -7.96
CA VAL A 329 -30.09 -3.15 -6.53
C VAL A 329 -31.37 -2.83 -5.77
N ASN A 330 -31.90 -3.82 -5.06
CA ASN A 330 -33.19 -3.76 -4.36
C ASN A 330 -33.10 -4.53 -3.03
N ASP A 331 -34.20 -4.59 -2.28
CA ASP A 331 -34.21 -5.21 -0.95
C ASP A 331 -33.88 -6.71 -0.97
N SER A 332 -34.13 -7.43 -2.07
CA SER A 332 -33.87 -8.88 -2.14
C SER A 332 -32.38 -9.20 -2.31
N ASN A 333 -31.60 -8.29 -2.91
CA ASN A 333 -30.16 -8.49 -3.13
C ASN A 333 -29.26 -7.57 -2.29
N PHE A 334 -29.81 -6.60 -1.56
CA PHE A 334 -29.05 -5.60 -0.81
C PHE A 334 -28.08 -6.20 0.21
N GLU A 335 -28.54 -7.13 1.07
CA GLU A 335 -27.70 -7.75 2.10
C GLU A 335 -26.64 -8.67 1.52
N MET A 336 -26.98 -9.40 0.45
CA MET A 336 -26.03 -10.20 -0.30
C MET A 336 -24.92 -9.31 -0.88
N ILE A 337 -25.28 -8.19 -1.51
CA ILE A 337 -24.32 -7.26 -2.11
C ILE A 337 -23.42 -6.63 -1.04
N GLU A 338 -23.97 -6.19 0.09
CA GLU A 338 -23.18 -5.68 1.23
C GLU A 338 -22.16 -6.73 1.71
N THR A 339 -22.57 -7.99 1.80
CA THR A 339 -21.72 -9.10 2.21
C THR A 339 -20.63 -9.39 1.18
N ILE A 340 -20.97 -9.40 -0.11
CA ILE A 340 -20.01 -9.60 -1.20
C ILE A 340 -19.01 -8.44 -1.26
N ILE A 341 -19.45 -7.18 -1.12
CA ILE A 341 -18.56 -6.01 -1.05
C ILE A 341 -17.57 -6.17 0.11
N LYS A 342 -18.06 -6.61 1.27
CA LYS A 342 -17.22 -6.93 2.43
C LYS A 342 -16.21 -8.00 2.05
N TRP A 343 -16.60 -9.11 1.43
CA TRP A 343 -15.65 -10.15 1.01
C TRP A 343 -14.66 -9.69 -0.05
N ILE A 344 -15.05 -8.92 -1.07
CA ILE A 344 -14.11 -8.34 -2.04
C ILE A 344 -13.06 -7.48 -1.33
N THR A 345 -13.48 -6.71 -0.33
CA THR A 345 -12.59 -5.84 0.43
C THR A 345 -11.64 -6.63 1.36
N ILE A 346 -12.08 -7.81 1.80
CA ILE A 346 -11.36 -8.71 2.71
C ILE A 346 -10.36 -9.60 1.95
N PHE A 347 -10.81 -10.27 0.88
CA PHE A 347 -10.04 -11.29 0.17
C PHE A 347 -9.33 -10.72 -1.05
N GLN A 348 -8.01 -10.57 -0.96
CA GLN A 348 -7.19 -10.28 -2.13
C GLN A 348 -7.04 -11.51 -3.05
N ASP A 349 -7.08 -12.71 -2.47
CA ASP A 349 -7.02 -13.95 -3.24
C ASP A 349 -8.38 -14.25 -3.89
N LYS A 350 -8.43 -14.15 -5.22
CA LYS A 350 -9.63 -14.37 -6.01
C LYS A 350 -10.12 -15.81 -5.96
N LYS A 351 -9.26 -16.80 -5.68
CA LYS A 351 -9.67 -18.20 -5.54
C LYS A 351 -10.50 -18.37 -4.27
N ILE A 352 -10.00 -17.87 -3.14
CA ILE A 352 -10.72 -17.91 -1.85
C ILE A 352 -12.05 -17.16 -1.96
N LEU A 353 -12.03 -15.97 -2.58
CA LEU A 353 -13.25 -15.19 -2.80
C LEU A 353 -14.28 -15.96 -3.65
N LYS A 354 -13.83 -16.61 -4.73
CA LYS A 354 -14.69 -17.41 -5.62
C LYS A 354 -15.37 -18.54 -4.86
N GLU A 355 -14.60 -19.31 -4.10
CA GLU A 355 -15.12 -20.44 -3.32
C GLU A 355 -16.15 -19.96 -2.29
N LYS A 356 -15.82 -18.89 -1.55
CA LYS A 356 -16.71 -18.36 -0.52
C LYS A 356 -18.04 -17.86 -1.09
N ILE A 357 -18.01 -17.20 -2.24
CA ILE A 357 -19.25 -16.75 -2.91
C ILE A 357 -20.08 -17.95 -3.34
N LYS A 358 -19.49 -18.96 -3.98
CA LYS A 358 -20.23 -20.16 -4.44
C LYS A 358 -20.84 -20.96 -3.29
N GLU A 359 -20.16 -21.02 -2.15
CA GLU A 359 -20.66 -21.74 -0.96
C GLU A 359 -21.84 -21.04 -0.29
N ASN A 360 -21.84 -19.70 -0.25
CA ASN A 360 -22.85 -18.95 0.49
C ASN A 360 -24.01 -18.44 -0.39
N TYR A 361 -23.76 -18.24 -1.69
CA TYR A 361 -24.74 -17.74 -2.65
C TYR A 361 -24.70 -18.58 -3.95
N PRO A 362 -25.16 -19.85 -3.90
CA PRO A 362 -25.19 -20.74 -5.06
C PRO A 362 -26.03 -20.20 -6.23
N GLU A 363 -26.96 -19.29 -5.96
CA GLU A 363 -27.82 -18.62 -6.95
C GLU A 363 -27.07 -17.66 -7.88
N ILE A 364 -25.84 -17.27 -7.54
CA ILE A 364 -25.04 -16.39 -8.39
C ILE A 364 -24.50 -17.17 -9.60
N THR A 365 -24.90 -16.72 -10.79
CA THR A 365 -24.45 -17.33 -12.05
C THR A 365 -22.94 -17.17 -12.27
N ASP A 366 -22.32 -18.08 -13.01
CA ASP A 366 -20.88 -17.99 -13.32
C ASP A 366 -20.51 -16.68 -14.06
N ALA A 367 -21.44 -16.13 -14.86
CA ALA A 367 -21.26 -14.85 -15.54
C ALA A 367 -21.22 -13.67 -14.55
N GLN A 368 -22.14 -13.63 -13.58
CA GLN A 368 -22.14 -12.64 -12.50
C GLN A 368 -20.88 -12.80 -11.63
N LEU A 369 -20.54 -14.03 -11.26
CA LEU A 369 -19.36 -14.34 -10.47
C LEU A 369 -18.08 -13.84 -11.13
N LYS A 370 -17.93 -14.03 -12.44
CA LYS A 370 -16.78 -13.51 -13.21
C LYS A 370 -16.67 -11.99 -13.12
N LYS A 371 -17.79 -11.26 -13.23
CA LYS A 371 -17.82 -9.79 -13.07
C LYS A 371 -17.48 -9.38 -11.63
N ILE A 372 -18.03 -10.07 -10.62
CA ILE A 372 -17.74 -9.81 -9.21
C ILE A 372 -16.24 -10.00 -8.91
N LEU A 373 -15.64 -11.10 -9.40
CA LEU A 373 -14.22 -11.38 -9.18
C LEU A 373 -13.29 -10.35 -9.85
N ALA A 374 -13.76 -9.65 -10.88
CA ALA A 374 -13.00 -8.56 -11.52
C ALA A 374 -12.97 -7.27 -10.67
N LEU A 375 -13.88 -7.09 -9.71
CA LEU A 375 -13.92 -5.92 -8.84
C LEU A 375 -12.77 -5.95 -7.83
N ASN A 376 -12.15 -4.80 -7.58
CA ASN A 376 -11.04 -4.65 -6.64
C ASN A 376 -11.33 -3.51 -5.66
N TYR A 377 -12.11 -3.81 -4.62
CA TYR A 377 -12.38 -2.87 -3.55
C TYR A 377 -11.34 -2.98 -2.45
N SER A 378 -10.98 -1.83 -1.90
CA SER A 378 -10.02 -1.73 -0.81
C SER A 378 -10.33 -0.53 0.09
N GLY A 379 -9.86 -0.62 1.33
CA GLY A 379 -10.05 0.42 2.32
C GLY A 379 -11.36 0.31 3.10
N TRP A 380 -11.34 0.92 4.28
CA TRP A 380 -12.41 0.88 5.27
C TRP A 380 -12.86 2.29 5.63
N GLY A 381 -14.13 2.43 6.00
CA GLY A 381 -14.69 3.66 6.54
C GLY A 381 -14.27 3.94 7.98
N ARG A 382 -14.99 4.86 8.63
CA ARG A 382 -14.83 5.20 10.06
C ARG A 382 -16.05 4.85 10.91
N LEU A 383 -17.17 4.56 10.26
CA LEU A 383 -18.46 4.36 10.89
C LEU A 383 -18.93 2.92 10.63
N SER A 384 -19.61 2.34 11.60
CA SER A 384 -20.19 1.00 11.50
C SER A 384 -21.56 1.04 10.85
N ARG A 385 -21.99 -0.12 10.34
CA ARG A 385 -23.36 -0.34 9.86
C ARG A 385 -24.37 -0.02 10.95
N LYS A 386 -24.14 -0.51 12.18
CA LYS A 386 -25.01 -0.29 13.32
C LYS A 386 -25.25 1.19 13.59
N LEU A 387 -24.22 2.03 13.49
CA LEU A 387 -24.39 3.47 13.69
C LEU A 387 -25.24 4.12 12.58
N ILE A 388 -24.89 3.89 11.32
CA ILE A 388 -25.49 4.59 10.17
C ILE A 388 -26.92 4.10 9.89
N TYR A 389 -27.11 2.79 9.95
CA TYR A 389 -28.29 2.09 9.41
C TYR A 389 -28.93 1.10 10.40
N GLY A 390 -28.42 0.98 11.63
CA GLY A 390 -28.97 0.06 12.64
C GLY A 390 -29.68 0.74 13.80
N ILE A 391 -29.11 1.82 14.34
CA ILE A 391 -29.73 2.59 15.43
C ILE A 391 -30.88 3.41 14.83
N THR A 392 -32.08 3.22 15.38
CA THR A 392 -33.28 4.01 15.05
C THR A 392 -33.65 4.95 16.18
N THR A 393 -34.27 6.08 15.85
CA THR A 393 -34.96 6.96 16.79
C THR A 393 -36.19 7.57 16.11
N PRO A 394 -37.21 8.03 16.84
CA PRO A 394 -38.34 8.72 16.23
C PRO A 394 -37.88 9.95 15.42
N ASP A 395 -38.34 10.06 14.18
CA ASP A 395 -38.15 11.26 13.36
C ASP A 395 -39.21 12.34 13.69
N GLN A 396 -39.25 13.42 12.90
CA GLN A 396 -40.22 14.50 13.10
C GLN A 396 -41.68 14.05 12.89
N SER A 397 -41.90 12.94 12.18
CA SER A 397 -43.21 12.31 11.99
C SER A 397 -43.51 11.23 13.04
N GLY A 398 -42.61 11.00 14.00
CA GLY A 398 -42.75 9.97 15.02
C GLY A 398 -42.37 8.56 14.55
N LEU A 399 -41.89 8.40 13.31
CA LEU A 399 -41.49 7.10 12.77
C LEU A 399 -40.06 6.77 13.14
N GLU A 400 -39.83 5.54 13.62
CA GLU A 400 -38.48 5.03 13.91
C GLU A 400 -37.61 5.07 12.64
N SER A 401 -36.57 5.89 12.69
CA SER A 401 -35.75 6.23 11.54
C SER A 401 -34.27 6.13 11.88
N THR A 402 -33.48 5.65 10.93
CA THR A 402 -32.01 5.60 11.03
C THR A 402 -31.40 6.96 10.71
N ILE A 403 -30.11 7.14 11.05
CA ILE A 403 -29.35 8.34 10.66
C ILE A 403 -29.40 8.54 9.14
N LEU A 404 -29.16 7.46 8.37
CA LEU A 404 -29.17 7.53 6.91
C LEU A 404 -30.52 7.97 6.35
N HIS A 405 -31.62 7.44 6.90
CA HIS A 405 -32.97 7.80 6.48
C HIS A 405 -33.28 9.29 6.72
N ILE A 406 -32.92 9.82 7.89
CA ILE A 406 -33.13 11.24 8.21
C ILE A 406 -32.30 12.13 7.29
N MET A 407 -31.05 11.74 6.98
CA MET A 407 -30.21 12.46 6.02
C MET A 407 -30.79 12.42 4.60
N ARG A 408 -31.49 11.34 4.23
CA ARG A 408 -32.18 11.25 2.93
C ARG A 408 -33.34 12.25 2.87
N LYS A 409 -34.19 12.29 3.91
CA LYS A 409 -35.38 13.18 3.98
C LYS A 409 -35.07 14.67 4.23
N THR A 410 -33.98 15.01 4.91
CA THR A 410 -33.69 16.39 5.35
C THR A 410 -32.37 16.92 4.77
N ASN A 411 -32.09 18.22 4.84
CA ASN A 411 -30.77 18.77 4.47
C ASN A 411 -29.78 18.84 5.66
N GLN A 412 -29.94 17.95 6.64
CA GLN A 412 -29.03 17.84 7.77
C GLN A 412 -27.87 16.89 7.43
N ASN A 413 -26.64 17.28 7.78
CA ASN A 413 -25.50 16.36 7.69
C ASN A 413 -25.40 15.50 8.96
N PHE A 414 -24.48 14.54 8.95
CA PHE A 414 -24.29 13.59 10.04
C PHE A 414 -24.19 14.24 11.43
N MET A 415 -23.34 15.27 11.55
CA MET A 415 -23.13 15.97 12.83
C MET A 415 -24.39 16.71 13.30
N GLN A 416 -25.18 17.27 12.37
CA GLN A 416 -26.45 17.90 12.72
C GLN A 416 -27.49 16.87 13.16
N VAL A 417 -27.52 15.69 12.55
CA VAL A 417 -28.45 14.61 12.93
C VAL A 417 -28.09 14.06 14.31
N ILE A 418 -26.81 13.76 14.57
CA ILE A 418 -26.39 13.21 15.87
C ILE A 418 -26.63 14.17 17.03
N ASN A 419 -26.28 15.46 16.84
CA ASN A 419 -26.35 16.47 17.89
C ASN A 419 -27.74 17.13 17.99
N SER A 420 -28.69 16.70 17.16
CA SER A 420 -30.06 17.22 17.22
C SER A 420 -30.78 16.69 18.46
N ASN A 421 -31.19 17.61 19.32
CA ASN A 421 -32.06 17.30 20.46
C ASN A 421 -33.40 16.67 20.03
N LYS A 422 -33.81 16.86 18.76
CA LYS A 422 -35.07 16.30 18.23
C LYS A 422 -35.02 14.78 18.07
N TYR A 423 -33.87 14.21 17.71
CA TYR A 423 -33.75 12.78 17.41
C TYR A 423 -33.13 11.97 18.55
N CYS A 424 -32.41 12.61 19.48
CA CYS A 424 -31.80 11.94 20.64
C CYS A 424 -30.78 10.82 20.30
N PHE A 425 -30.19 10.80 19.09
CA PHE A 425 -29.13 9.84 18.72
C PHE A 425 -27.94 9.89 19.68
N ALA A 426 -27.49 11.08 20.08
CA ALA A 426 -26.37 11.23 21.02
C ALA A 426 -26.60 10.45 22.33
N LYS A 427 -27.80 10.53 22.91
CA LYS A 427 -28.18 9.80 24.14
C LYS A 427 -28.17 8.29 23.92
N LYS A 428 -28.69 7.82 22.77
CA LYS A 428 -28.74 6.38 22.44
C LYS A 428 -27.33 5.82 22.20
N ILE A 429 -26.47 6.57 21.54
CA ILE A 429 -25.05 6.23 21.36
C ILE A 429 -24.34 6.16 22.72
N GLU A 430 -24.53 7.15 23.58
CA GLU A 430 -23.93 7.18 24.93
C GLU A 430 -24.39 5.99 25.78
N LYS A 431 -25.68 5.62 25.71
CA LYS A 431 -26.20 4.44 26.39
C LYS A 431 -25.51 3.15 25.92
N ILE A 432 -25.40 2.94 24.61
CA ILE A 432 -24.71 1.77 24.04
C ILE A 432 -23.22 1.76 24.44
N GLN A 433 -22.57 2.93 24.48
CA GLN A 433 -21.20 3.06 24.95
C GLN A 433 -21.07 2.67 26.43
N LYS A 434 -21.96 3.14 27.30
CA LYS A 434 -21.96 2.80 28.74
C LYS A 434 -22.20 1.30 28.98
N GLU A 435 -23.11 0.68 28.23
CA GLU A 435 -23.38 -0.76 28.30
C GLU A 435 -22.19 -1.60 27.80
N SER A 436 -21.38 -1.03 26.90
CA SER A 436 -20.22 -1.72 26.33
C SER A 436 -18.94 -1.58 27.16
N ILE A 437 -18.80 -0.54 27.96
CA ILE A 437 -17.67 -0.34 28.88
C ILE A 437 -17.95 -1.13 30.17
N GLN A 438 -17.19 -2.20 30.43
CA GLN A 438 -17.11 -2.74 31.79
C GLN A 438 -16.62 -1.59 32.69
N LYS A 439 -17.38 -1.22 33.71
CA LYS A 439 -16.94 -0.24 34.73
C LYS A 439 -15.65 -0.78 35.36
N LYS A 440 -14.50 -0.32 34.87
CA LYS A 440 -13.21 -0.55 35.52
C LYS A 440 -13.00 0.58 36.52
N GLU A 441 -12.66 0.23 37.75
CA GLU A 441 -12.38 1.21 38.81
C GLU A 441 -11.09 2.02 38.55
N LYS A 442 -10.16 1.51 37.72
CA LYS A 442 -8.88 2.15 37.43
C LYS A 442 -8.53 2.09 35.95
N VAL A 443 -7.96 3.19 35.45
CA VAL A 443 -7.35 3.25 34.11
C VAL A 443 -6.05 2.45 34.11
N THR A 444 -5.94 1.50 33.18
CA THR A 444 -4.77 0.65 33.01
C THR A 444 -3.91 1.11 31.84
N LEU A 445 -2.66 0.62 31.76
CA LEU A 445 -1.79 0.88 30.61
C LEU A 445 -2.41 0.37 29.30
N ALA A 446 -3.14 -0.75 29.35
CA ALA A 446 -3.82 -1.31 28.17
C ALA A 446 -4.85 -0.32 27.60
N ASP A 447 -5.61 0.35 28.47
CA ASP A 447 -6.60 1.34 28.03
C ASP A 447 -5.93 2.53 27.31
N VAL A 448 -4.71 2.93 27.72
CA VAL A 448 -3.93 3.97 27.02
C VAL A 448 -3.32 3.45 25.71
N GLN A 449 -2.95 2.16 25.66
CA GLN A 449 -2.44 1.53 24.44
C GLN A 449 -3.49 1.48 23.33
N ASP A 450 -4.76 1.40 23.67
CA ASP A 450 -5.87 1.36 22.71
C ASP A 450 -6.24 2.73 22.13
N ILE A 451 -5.79 3.83 22.76
CA ILE A 451 -6.03 5.19 22.26
C ILE A 451 -5.34 5.36 20.89
N PRO A 452 -5.96 5.99 19.87
CA PRO A 452 -5.26 6.30 18.63
C PRO A 452 -4.20 7.40 18.85
N GLY A 453 -2.97 7.19 18.38
CA GLY A 453 -1.89 8.18 18.50
C GLY A 453 -0.49 7.57 18.42
N SER A 454 0.54 8.43 18.39
CA SER A 454 1.93 7.98 18.39
C SER A 454 2.31 7.35 19.74
N PRO A 455 3.29 6.42 19.77
CA PRO A 455 3.81 5.89 21.02
C PRO A 455 4.28 6.98 22.01
N ALA A 456 4.80 8.10 21.49
CA ALA A 456 5.21 9.25 22.30
C ALA A 456 4.03 9.91 23.03
N ILE A 457 2.91 10.16 22.33
CA ILE A 457 1.70 10.74 22.94
C ILE A 457 1.13 9.77 23.98
N LYS A 458 1.05 8.47 23.67
CA LYS A 458 0.57 7.45 24.61
C LYS A 458 1.42 7.38 25.88
N LYS A 459 2.74 7.45 25.73
CA LYS A 459 3.67 7.50 26.86
C LYS A 459 3.43 8.75 27.71
N ALA A 460 3.26 9.92 27.08
CA ALA A 460 2.97 11.16 27.79
C ALA A 460 1.64 11.08 28.57
N ILE A 461 0.57 10.57 27.95
CA ILE A 461 -0.73 10.35 28.60
C ILE A 461 -0.58 9.43 29.82
N TRP A 462 0.14 8.30 29.67
CA TRP A 462 0.33 7.36 30.77
C TRP A 462 1.12 7.97 31.93
N GLN A 463 2.14 8.79 31.65
CA GLN A 463 2.88 9.49 32.70
C GLN A 463 2.02 10.55 33.39
N ALA A 464 1.19 11.29 32.65
CA ALA A 464 0.26 12.25 33.24
C ALA A 464 -0.73 11.56 34.20
N ILE A 465 -1.30 10.42 33.80
CA ILE A 465 -2.18 9.61 34.67
C ILE A 465 -1.45 9.16 35.94
N LYS A 466 -0.19 8.71 35.82
CA LYS A 466 0.63 8.31 36.98
C LYS A 466 0.87 9.47 37.94
N ILE A 467 1.25 10.64 37.42
CA ILE A 467 1.50 11.84 38.24
C ILE A 467 0.23 12.26 38.99
N VAL A 468 -0.92 12.29 38.31
CA VAL A 468 -2.21 12.61 38.95
C VAL A 468 -2.54 11.60 40.07
N ASN A 469 -2.39 10.30 39.80
CA ASN A 469 -2.62 9.25 40.81
C ASN A 469 -1.66 9.36 42.00
N GLU A 470 -0.41 9.75 41.78
CA GLU A 470 0.58 9.98 42.83
C GLU A 470 0.21 11.19 43.69
N ILE A 471 -0.22 12.29 43.07
CA ILE A 471 -0.71 13.49 43.77
C ILE A 471 -1.92 13.16 44.64
N ILE A 472 -2.92 12.43 44.11
CA ILE A 472 -4.10 11.99 44.89
C ILE A 472 -3.67 11.16 46.10
N LYS A 473 -2.72 10.23 45.90
CA LYS A 473 -2.19 9.40 46.98
C LYS A 473 -1.48 10.22 48.08
N ILE A 474 -0.71 11.24 47.68
CA ILE A 474 0.00 12.14 48.61
C ILE A 474 -0.99 13.02 49.38
N MET A 475 -1.95 13.63 48.69
CA MET A 475 -2.91 14.58 49.25
C MET A 475 -4.05 13.90 50.03
N LYS A 476 -4.25 12.59 49.84
CA LYS A 476 -5.31 11.77 50.46
C LYS A 476 -6.74 12.27 50.19
N CYS A 477 -6.94 13.04 49.12
CA CYS A 477 -8.23 13.52 48.67
C CYS A 477 -8.25 13.67 47.14
N ASP A 478 -9.44 13.62 46.55
CA ASP A 478 -9.61 13.83 45.11
C ASP A 478 -9.53 15.33 44.78
N PRO A 479 -8.86 15.72 43.67
CA PRO A 479 -8.79 17.11 43.26
C PRO A 479 -10.18 17.59 42.82
N GLN A 480 -10.51 18.84 43.16
CA GLN A 480 -11.74 19.47 42.65
C GLN A 480 -11.71 19.67 41.13
N ASN A 481 -10.54 20.03 40.58
CA ASN A 481 -10.34 20.30 39.17
C ASN A 481 -8.98 19.79 38.69
N ILE A 482 -8.91 19.27 37.46
CA ILE A 482 -7.67 18.90 36.78
C ILE A 482 -7.63 19.64 35.45
N TYR A 483 -6.65 20.54 35.28
CA TYR A 483 -6.43 21.27 34.04
C TYR A 483 -5.33 20.57 33.22
N ILE A 484 -5.63 20.25 31.96
CA ILE A 484 -4.73 19.52 31.06
C ILE A 484 -4.46 20.38 29.83
N GLU A 485 -3.20 20.72 29.61
CA GLU A 485 -2.74 21.39 28.39
C GLU A 485 -1.93 20.43 27.52
N ASN A 486 -2.08 20.55 26.19
CA ASN A 486 -1.33 19.76 25.22
C ASN A 486 -0.75 20.68 24.15
N THR A 487 0.58 20.72 24.03
CA THR A 487 1.27 21.58 23.07
C THR A 487 1.18 20.97 21.67
N ARG A 488 0.28 21.51 20.83
CA ARG A 488 0.27 21.20 19.39
C ARG A 488 1.10 22.26 18.67
N SER A 489 2.09 21.84 17.87
CA SER A 489 2.65 22.68 16.82
C SER A 489 1.58 22.87 15.73
N SER A 490 0.67 23.82 15.92
CA SER A 490 -0.35 24.12 14.93
C SER A 490 0.29 24.81 13.73
N GLY A 491 0.64 24.05 12.71
CA GLY A 491 0.82 24.60 11.36
C GLY A 491 -0.44 25.38 10.95
N LYS A 492 -0.28 26.43 10.14
CA LYS A 492 -1.42 27.25 9.70
C LYS A 492 -2.51 26.37 9.09
N LYS A 493 -3.76 26.55 9.55
CA LYS A 493 -4.95 25.92 8.96
C LYS A 493 -5.31 26.63 7.65
N GLU A 494 -4.40 26.63 6.69
CA GLU A 494 -4.69 27.06 5.32
C GLU A 494 -5.25 25.87 4.53
N ARG A 495 -6.17 26.15 3.61
CA ARG A 495 -6.60 25.16 2.61
C ARG A 495 -5.35 24.67 1.89
N THR A 496 -5.15 23.35 1.82
CA THR A 496 -4.01 22.78 1.07
C THR A 496 -4.05 23.35 -0.35
N ARG A 497 -3.05 24.14 -0.71
CA ARG A 497 -2.94 24.75 -2.05
C ARG A 497 -2.76 23.63 -3.07
N SER A 498 -3.27 23.83 -4.29
CA SER A 498 -3.03 22.87 -5.37
C SER A 498 -1.52 22.78 -5.65
N ARG A 499 -1.05 21.60 -6.08
CA ARG A 499 0.36 21.38 -6.47
C ARG A 499 0.81 22.40 -7.53
N VAL A 500 -0.08 22.69 -8.49
CA VAL A 500 0.12 23.71 -9.53
C VAL A 500 0.40 25.09 -8.93
N THR A 501 -0.47 25.54 -8.03
CA THR A 501 -0.36 26.89 -7.45
C THR A 501 0.94 27.04 -6.68
N TRP A 502 1.31 26.02 -5.90
CA TRP A 502 2.55 26.03 -5.13
C TRP A 502 3.79 26.02 -6.02
N LEU A 503 3.83 25.18 -7.07
CA LEU A 503 4.96 25.17 -8.02
C LEU A 503 5.13 26.50 -8.72
N LYS A 504 4.05 27.14 -9.18
CA LYS A 504 4.11 28.47 -9.79
C LYS A 504 4.73 29.51 -8.85
N GLU A 505 4.42 29.47 -7.55
CA GLU A 505 5.05 30.36 -6.56
C GLU A 505 6.54 30.06 -6.36
N CYS A 506 6.93 28.79 -6.35
CA CYS A 506 8.34 28.39 -6.26
C CYS A 506 9.13 28.87 -7.47
N TYR A 507 8.63 28.65 -8.69
CA TYR A 507 9.28 29.09 -9.93
C TYR A 507 9.30 30.62 -10.07
N LYS A 508 8.34 31.36 -9.51
CA LYS A 508 8.43 32.83 -9.40
C LYS A 508 9.56 33.31 -8.49
N LYS A 509 9.96 32.51 -7.50
CA LYS A 509 11.04 32.82 -6.55
C LYS A 509 12.42 32.35 -7.04
N LEU A 510 12.47 31.32 -7.88
CA LEU A 510 13.66 30.96 -8.63
C LEU A 510 14.04 32.16 -9.51
N LYS A 511 15.33 32.46 -9.62
CA LYS A 511 15.85 33.51 -10.52
C LYS A 511 15.73 33.05 -11.99
N VAL A 512 14.50 32.81 -12.44
CA VAL A 512 14.17 32.33 -13.78
C VAL A 512 14.69 33.31 -14.84
N GLU A 513 14.84 34.59 -14.52
CA GLU A 513 15.29 35.61 -15.46
C GLU A 513 16.80 35.55 -15.78
N THR A 514 17.63 34.88 -14.97
CA THR A 514 19.11 34.88 -15.14
C THR A 514 19.71 33.53 -15.55
N ASP A 515 18.90 32.48 -15.65
CA ASP A 515 19.37 31.11 -15.93
C ASP A 515 18.47 30.46 -16.98
N ILE A 516 19.04 30.20 -18.17
CA ILE A 516 18.36 29.65 -19.36
C ILE A 516 17.69 28.31 -19.03
N TYR A 517 18.34 27.47 -18.23
CA TYR A 517 17.82 26.16 -17.88
C TYR A 517 16.55 26.28 -17.01
N ASN A 518 16.52 27.24 -16.09
CA ASN A 518 15.33 27.48 -15.26
C ASN A 518 14.15 28.02 -16.09
N GLN A 519 14.43 28.75 -17.19
CA GLN A 519 13.39 29.21 -18.13
C GLN A 519 12.78 28.06 -18.92
N GLU A 520 13.61 27.13 -19.39
CA GLU A 520 13.17 25.96 -20.12
C GLU A 520 12.27 25.07 -19.28
N VAL A 521 12.70 24.73 -18.06
CA VAL A 521 11.90 23.90 -17.14
C VAL A 521 10.62 24.63 -16.69
N ALA A 522 10.65 25.96 -16.54
CA ALA A 522 9.44 26.74 -16.24
C ALA A 522 8.45 26.79 -17.41
N ARG A 523 8.93 26.75 -18.65
CA ARG A 523 8.08 26.66 -19.86
C ARG A 523 7.40 25.29 -19.91
N GLU A 524 8.17 24.23 -19.72
CA GLU A 524 7.68 22.85 -19.65
C GLU A 524 6.62 22.69 -18.53
N LEU A 525 6.84 23.31 -17.37
CA LEU A 525 5.86 23.35 -16.29
C LEU A 525 4.50 23.90 -16.75
N ASN A 526 4.50 24.98 -17.55
CA ASN A 526 3.26 25.59 -18.04
C ASN A 526 2.52 24.72 -19.06
N GLU A 527 3.24 23.88 -19.82
CA GLU A 527 2.66 22.93 -20.78
C GLU A 527 2.04 21.71 -20.08
N HIS A 528 2.54 21.37 -18.88
CA HIS A 528 2.15 20.17 -18.15
C HIS A 528 1.23 20.38 -16.93
N LEU A 529 0.67 21.59 -16.77
CA LEU A 529 -0.13 21.97 -15.59
C LEU A 529 -1.33 21.04 -15.32
N GLU A 530 -1.98 20.53 -16.37
CA GLU A 530 -3.14 19.64 -16.24
C GLU A 530 -2.75 18.20 -15.81
N THR A 531 -1.47 17.85 -15.90
CA THR A 531 -0.94 16.51 -15.61
C THR A 531 -0.10 16.43 -14.33
N ILE A 532 0.06 17.54 -13.62
CA ILE A 532 0.97 17.67 -12.47
C ILE A 532 0.56 16.88 -11.23
N ASP A 533 -0.66 16.35 -11.22
CA ASP A 533 -1.11 15.42 -10.18
C ASP A 533 -0.31 14.10 -10.19
N ASN A 534 0.42 13.81 -11.27
CA ASN A 534 1.42 12.75 -11.30
C ASN A 534 2.60 13.08 -10.37
N GLU A 535 2.87 12.22 -9.39
CA GLU A 535 3.94 12.41 -8.40
C GLU A 535 5.34 12.54 -9.03
N LYS A 536 5.65 11.75 -10.09
CA LYS A 536 6.96 11.84 -10.75
C LYS A 536 7.16 13.19 -11.42
N LEU A 537 6.12 13.68 -12.09
CA LEU A 537 6.14 14.97 -12.76
C LEU A 537 6.21 16.12 -11.75
N PHE A 538 5.48 16.00 -10.65
CA PHE A 538 5.58 16.94 -9.53
C PHE A 538 6.99 16.98 -8.93
N LEU A 539 7.64 15.82 -8.74
CA LEU A 539 9.01 15.74 -8.24
C LEU A 539 10.03 16.31 -9.23
N TYR A 540 9.88 16.01 -10.52
CA TYR A 540 10.71 16.60 -11.58
C TYR A 540 10.72 18.13 -11.48
N PHE A 541 9.55 18.76 -11.40
CA PHE A 541 9.46 20.22 -11.26
C PHE A 541 9.89 20.74 -9.88
N ILE A 542 9.70 19.99 -8.79
CA ILE A 542 10.27 20.36 -7.48
C ILE A 542 11.80 20.40 -7.53
N GLN A 543 12.38 19.42 -8.20
CA GLN A 543 13.82 19.23 -8.30
C GLN A 543 14.42 20.01 -9.48
N ASN A 544 13.62 20.86 -10.12
CA ASN A 544 14.01 21.67 -11.25
C ASN A 544 14.68 20.85 -12.37
N GLY A 545 14.08 19.71 -12.72
CA GLY A 545 14.54 18.85 -13.80
C GLY A 545 15.87 18.14 -13.58
N LYS A 546 16.40 18.13 -12.34
CA LYS A 546 17.68 17.50 -12.02
C LYS A 546 17.57 16.41 -10.98
N CYS A 547 18.38 15.37 -11.15
CA CYS A 547 18.56 14.35 -10.14
C CYS A 547 19.24 14.97 -8.92
N MET A 548 18.59 14.92 -7.76
CA MET A 548 19.15 15.44 -6.50
C MET A 548 20.43 14.71 -6.04
N TYR A 549 20.72 13.52 -6.60
CA TYR A 549 21.86 12.70 -6.21
C TYR A 549 23.04 12.81 -7.19
N SER A 550 22.80 12.80 -8.50
CA SER A 550 23.86 12.90 -9.51
C SER A 550 24.07 14.32 -10.04
N GLY A 551 23.09 15.22 -9.89
CA GLY A 551 23.09 16.55 -10.49
C GLY A 551 22.82 16.57 -12.00
N GLU A 552 22.63 15.39 -12.60
CA GLU A 552 22.32 15.24 -14.03
C GLU A 552 20.88 15.65 -14.32
N THR A 553 20.64 16.15 -15.53
CA THR A 553 19.31 16.48 -16.06
C THR A 553 18.48 15.21 -16.25
N LEU A 554 17.19 15.26 -15.89
CA LEU A 554 16.23 14.15 -15.90
C LEU A 554 15.34 14.11 -17.15
#